data_AF-A0A968ALZ1-F1
#
_entry.id   AF-A0A968ALZ1-F1
#
_cell.length_a   1.000
_cell.length_b   1.000
_cell.length_c   1.000
_cell.angle_alpha   90.00
_cell.angle_beta   90.00
_cell.angle_gamma   90.00
#
_symmetry.space_group_name_H-M   'P 1'
#
loop_
_entity.id
_entity.type
_entity.pdbx_description
1 polymer ?
#
loop_
_entity_poly.entity_id
_entity_poly.type
_entity_poly.pdbx_seq_one_letter_code
_entity_poly.pdbx_strand_id
1 'polypeptide(L)'
;AEIALASKVGLVIDKEKIILQDVIKKVCELYKIDPYASISEGTLIITCRPNKAQEVVNRLNDKGIPASIVGEVVEEEKGTQYSENGKLHELVHPEVDPFWAAFGKAAAEVQST
;
A
#
# COMPACT_ATOMS: atom_id res chain seq x y z
N ALA A 1 -7.39 -2.81 3.61
CA ALA A 1 -8.69 -3.47 3.83
C ALA A 1 -8.78 -4.15 5.19
N GLU A 2 -7.85 -5.04 5.56
CA GLU A 2 -7.96 -5.86 6.79
C GLU A 2 -8.13 -5.06 8.09
N ILE A 3 -7.38 -3.96 8.27
CA ILE A 3 -7.50 -3.09 9.45
C ILE A 3 -8.93 -2.57 9.62
N ALA A 4 -9.55 -2.13 8.52
CA ALA A 4 -10.92 -1.60 8.49
C ALA A 4 -11.92 -2.69 8.91
N LEU A 5 -11.83 -3.86 8.27
CA LEU A 5 -12.72 -4.99 8.51
C LEU A 5 -12.61 -5.52 9.95
N ALA A 6 -11.39 -5.72 10.44
CA ALA A 6 -11.15 -6.27 11.78
C ALA A 6 -11.58 -5.29 12.89
N SER A 7 -11.46 -3.98 12.62
CA SER A 7 -11.72 -2.94 13.63
C SER A 7 -13.12 -2.31 13.53
N LYS A 8 -13.91 -2.64 12.50
CA LYS A 8 -15.22 -2.03 12.19
C LYS A 8 -15.14 -0.51 12.05
N VAL A 9 -14.25 -0.07 11.17
CA VAL A 9 -13.97 1.34 10.88
C VAL A 9 -13.82 1.55 9.38
N GLY A 10 -13.92 2.79 8.93
CA GLY A 10 -13.57 3.21 7.58
C GLY A 10 -12.10 3.63 7.48
N LEU A 11 -11.61 3.77 6.24
CA LEU A 11 -10.28 4.33 5.94
C LEU A 11 -10.42 5.33 4.80
N VAL A 12 -9.75 6.47 4.91
CA VAL A 12 -9.57 7.41 3.79
C VAL A 12 -8.07 7.55 3.56
N ILE A 13 -7.60 7.07 2.41
CA ILE A 13 -6.17 7.01 2.06
C ILE A 13 -5.89 7.99 0.93
N ASP A 14 -4.77 8.69 1.00
CA ASP A 14 -4.18 9.49 -0.08
C ASP A 14 -3.08 8.66 -0.74
N LYS A 15 -3.35 8.16 -1.95
CA LYS A 15 -2.45 7.23 -2.65
C LYS A 15 -1.13 7.91 -3.00
N GLU A 16 -1.16 9.21 -3.30
CA GLU A 16 0.00 10.02 -3.64
C GLU A 16 0.96 10.21 -2.45
N LYS A 17 0.49 10.01 -1.22
CA LYS A 17 1.35 10.03 -0.02
C LYS A 17 2.04 8.71 0.28
N ILE A 18 1.68 7.62 -0.39
CA ILE A 18 2.33 6.33 -0.21
C ILE A 18 3.73 6.38 -0.83
N ILE A 19 4.74 6.02 -0.04
CA ILE A 19 6.13 6.00 -0.51
C ILE A 19 6.30 4.80 -1.45
N LEU A 20 6.40 5.07 -2.75
CA LEU A 20 6.74 4.09 -3.77
C LEU A 20 8.13 4.40 -4.34
N GLN A 21 9.08 3.49 -4.13
CA GLN A 21 10.43 3.67 -4.68
C GLN A 21 10.42 3.49 -6.20
N ASP A 22 11.19 4.32 -6.91
CA ASP A 22 11.28 4.27 -8.38
C ASP A 22 11.68 2.90 -8.93
N VAL A 23 12.55 2.17 -8.21
CA VAL A 23 12.95 0.81 -8.61
C VAL A 23 11.77 -0.14 -8.56
N ILE A 24 10.93 -0.06 -7.52
CA ILE A 24 9.74 -0.90 -7.37
C ILE A 24 8.72 -0.56 -8.46
N LYS A 25 8.50 0.73 -8.72
CA LYS A 25 7.63 1.20 -9.80
C LYS A 25 8.06 0.63 -11.16
N LYS A 26 9.34 0.76 -11.52
CA LYS A 26 9.88 0.26 -12.79
C LYS A 26 9.76 -1.26 -12.93
N VAL A 27 10.02 -2.00 -11.86
CA VAL A 27 9.88 -3.47 -11.86
C VAL A 27 8.41 -3.87 -12.02
N CYS A 28 7.49 -3.22 -11.32
CA CYS A 28 6.06 -3.49 -11.45
C CYS A 28 5.53 -3.14 -12.84
N GLU A 29 5.99 -2.04 -13.44
CA GLU A 29 5.67 -1.66 -14.83
C GLU A 29 6.19 -2.69 -15.84
N LEU A 30 7.42 -3.20 -15.66
CA LEU A 30 8.01 -4.24 -16.51
C LEU A 30 7.16 -5.52 -16.52
N TYR A 31 6.73 -5.98 -15.35
CA TYR A 31 5.93 -7.20 -15.20
C TYR A 31 4.43 -6.98 -15.30
N LYS A 32 3.99 -5.72 -15.48
CA LYS A 32 2.57 -5.31 -15.57
C LYS A 32 1.75 -5.75 -14.34
N ILE A 33 2.33 -5.59 -13.16
CA ILE A 33 1.66 -5.86 -11.87
C ILE A 33 1.40 -4.56 -11.12
N ASP A 34 0.35 -4.54 -10.29
CA ASP A 34 0.03 -3.39 -9.45
C ASP A 34 0.87 -3.45 -8.14
N PRO A 35 1.74 -2.46 -7.87
CA PRO A 35 2.56 -2.45 -6.65
C PRO A 35 1.73 -2.35 -5.36
N TYR A 36 0.48 -1.89 -5.43
CA TYR A 36 -0.41 -1.74 -4.26
C TYR A 36 -1.24 -3.00 -3.98
N ALA A 37 -1.27 -3.97 -4.91
CA ALA A 37 -1.95 -5.25 -4.76
C ALA A 37 -0.97 -6.44 -4.64
N SER A 38 0.29 -6.24 -5.04
CA SER A 38 1.34 -7.25 -4.96
C SER A 38 1.87 -7.39 -3.53
N ILE A 39 2.28 -8.60 -3.14
CA ILE A 39 2.97 -8.83 -1.87
C ILE A 39 4.15 -7.88 -1.69
N SER A 40 4.30 -7.40 -0.46
CA SER A 40 5.44 -6.61 -0.01
C SER A 40 6.08 -7.27 1.18
N GLU A 41 7.40 -7.43 1.12
CA GLU A 41 8.21 -7.81 2.28
C GLU A 41 8.96 -6.58 2.81
N GLY A 42 8.93 -6.36 4.13
CA GLY A 42 9.63 -5.26 4.78
C GLY A 42 8.86 -3.93 4.87
N THR A 43 7.57 -3.90 4.51
CA THR A 43 6.70 -2.74 4.72
C THR A 43 5.89 -2.90 6.01
N LEU A 44 5.72 -1.80 6.75
CA LEU A 44 4.91 -1.75 7.97
C LEU A 44 3.79 -0.72 7.82
N ILE A 45 2.56 -1.12 8.16
CA ILE A 45 1.40 -0.23 8.30
C ILE A 45 1.20 0.06 9.79
N ILE A 46 1.02 1.34 10.14
CA ILE A 46 0.84 1.79 11.52
C ILE A 46 -0.43 2.62 11.64
N THR A 47 -1.28 2.29 12.60
CA THR A 47 -2.37 3.17 13.08
C THR A 47 -1.98 3.76 14.43
N CYS A 48 -2.27 5.03 14.65
CA CYS A 48 -2.00 5.71 15.92
C CYS A 48 -2.97 6.86 16.15
N ARG A 49 -2.92 7.46 17.35
CA ARG A 49 -3.75 8.65 17.62
C ARG A 49 -3.32 9.82 16.72
N PRO A 50 -4.25 10.65 16.22
CA PRO A 50 -3.92 11.74 15.28
C PRO A 50 -2.84 12.68 15.79
N ASN A 51 -2.88 13.05 17.08
CA ASN A 51 -1.91 13.93 17.70
C ASN A 51 -0.50 13.30 17.88
N LYS A 52 -0.34 12.01 17.57
CA LYS A 52 0.94 11.28 17.62
C LYS A 52 1.49 10.94 16.23
N ALA A 53 0.71 11.08 15.17
CA ALA A 53 1.10 10.66 13.82
C ALA A 53 2.43 11.27 13.37
N GLN A 54 2.60 12.59 13.54
CA GLN A 54 3.85 13.26 13.17
C GLN A 54 5.03 12.83 14.04
N GLU A 55 4.82 12.57 15.34
CA GLU A 55 5.87 12.08 16.23
C GLU A 55 6.37 10.69 15.79
N VAL A 56 5.46 9.80 15.39
CA VAL A 56 5.79 8.46 14.87
C VAL A 56 6.64 8.58 13.60
N VAL A 57 6.22 9.40 12.63
CA VAL A 57 6.97 9.63 11.39
C VAL A 57 8.36 10.18 11.68
N ASN A 58 8.48 11.18 12.55
CA ASN A 58 9.77 11.77 12.90
C ASN A 58 10.70 10.73 13.52
N ARG A 59 10.22 9.92 14.47
CA ARG A 59 11.03 8.88 15.13
C ARG A 59 11.50 7.77 14.19
N LEU A 60 10.72 7.44 13.16
CA LEU A 60 11.13 6.47 12.12
C LEU A 60 12.18 7.10 11.21
N ASN A 61 11.97 8.35 10.78
CA ASN A 61 12.91 9.10 9.96
C ASN A 61 14.26 9.32 10.68
N ASP A 62 14.27 9.59 11.99
CA ASP A 62 15.48 9.71 12.81
C ASP A 62 16.33 8.42 12.82
N LYS A 63 15.71 7.27 12.54
CA LYS A 63 16.37 5.97 12.40
C LYS A 63 16.68 5.61 10.93
N GLY A 64 16.46 6.53 10.01
CA GLY A 64 16.64 6.31 8.57
C GLY A 64 15.58 5.41 7.93
N ILE A 65 14.41 5.26 8.57
CA ILE A 65 13.29 4.47 8.04
C ILE A 65 12.28 5.45 7.42
N PRO A 66 12.12 5.45 6.08
CA PRO A 66 11.15 6.31 5.42
C PRO A 66 9.73 6.02 5.90
N ALA A 67 9.01 7.04 6.33
CA ALA A 67 7.62 6.94 6.77
C ALA A 67 6.80 8.14 6.29
N SER A 68 5.53 7.90 6.01
CA SER A 68 4.57 8.93 5.57
C SER A 68 3.21 8.70 6.23
N ILE A 69 2.51 9.79 6.54
CA ILE A 69 1.10 9.73 6.95
C ILE A 69 0.28 9.63 5.67
N VAL A 70 -0.28 8.44 5.42
CA VAL A 70 -0.98 8.14 4.15
C VAL A 70 -2.48 8.33 4.21
N GLY A 71 -3.06 8.60 5.38
CA GLY A 71 -4.51 8.70 5.51
C GLY A 71 -4.98 8.66 6.95
N GLU A 72 -6.29 8.46 7.11
CA GLU A 72 -6.99 8.49 8.39
C GLU A 72 -7.90 7.28 8.56
N VAL A 73 -7.99 6.82 9.81
CA VAL A 73 -9.07 5.93 10.24
C VAL A 73 -10.28 6.80 10.53
N VAL A 74 -11.41 6.42 9.97
CA VAL A 74 -12.67 7.17 10.07
C VAL A 74 -13.81 6.23 10.45
N GLU A 75 -14.99 6.80 10.60
CA GLU A 75 -16.19 6.06 11.01
C GLU A 75 -16.58 5.05 9.91
N GLU A 76 -17.09 3.89 10.30
CA GLU A 76 -17.41 2.77 9.39
C GLU A 76 -18.32 3.18 8.24
N GLU A 77 -19.27 4.08 8.49
CA GLU A 77 -20.26 4.56 7.51
C GLU A 77 -19.63 5.40 6.39
N LYS A 78 -18.41 5.92 6.59
CA LYS A 78 -17.66 6.62 5.54
C LYS A 78 -16.97 5.64 4.57
N GLY A 79 -16.96 4.35 4.89
CA GLY A 79 -16.41 3.31 4.04
C GLY A 79 -14.87 3.29 3.97
N THR A 80 -14.34 2.41 3.14
CA THR A 80 -12.89 2.23 2.96
C THR A 80 -12.51 2.64 1.53
N GLN A 81 -11.79 3.75 1.41
CA GLN A 81 -11.55 4.44 0.15
C GLN A 81 -10.10 4.93 0.03
N TYR A 82 -9.66 5.16 -1.19
CA TYR A 82 -8.44 5.93 -1.47
C TYR A 82 -8.69 7.00 -2.52
N SER A 83 -7.98 8.13 -2.42
CA SER A 83 -7.92 9.13 -3.49
C SER A 83 -6.73 8.87 -4.41
N GLU A 84 -6.92 9.06 -5.71
CA GLU A 84 -5.87 9.07 -6.73
C GLU A 84 -6.24 10.08 -7.81
N ASN A 85 -5.33 11.02 -8.10
CA ASN A 85 -5.51 12.14 -9.03
C ASN A 85 -6.79 12.94 -8.74
N GLY A 86 -7.10 13.13 -7.45
CA GLY A 86 -8.31 13.82 -6.99
C GLY A 86 -9.62 13.05 -7.16
N LYS A 87 -9.58 11.77 -7.58
CA LYS A 87 -10.74 10.89 -7.68
C LYS A 87 -10.76 9.91 -6.51
N LEU A 88 -11.95 9.64 -5.97
CA LEU A 88 -12.13 8.62 -4.94
C LEU A 88 -12.37 7.25 -5.58
N HIS A 89 -11.75 6.25 -5.00
CA HIS A 89 -11.82 4.86 -5.39
C HIS A 89 -12.12 4.00 -4.16
N GLU A 90 -12.90 2.94 -4.35
CA GLU A 90 -13.11 1.94 -3.30
C GLU A 90 -11.82 1.14 -3.09
N LEU A 91 -11.45 0.91 -1.83
CA LEU A 91 -10.32 0.06 -1.48
C LEU A 91 -10.76 -1.40 -1.41
N VAL A 92 -10.66 -2.10 -2.53
CA VAL A 92 -11.00 -3.52 -2.65
C VAL A 92 -9.78 -4.38 -2.34
N HIS A 93 -9.97 -5.44 -1.55
CA HIS A 93 -8.91 -6.42 -1.29
C HIS A 93 -8.72 -7.32 -2.54
N PRO A 94 -7.49 -7.52 -3.04
CA PRO A 94 -7.25 -8.43 -4.14
C PRO A 94 -7.53 -9.88 -3.72
N GLU A 95 -8.28 -10.64 -4.52
CA GLU A 95 -8.51 -12.08 -4.27
C GLU A 95 -7.26 -12.92 -4.58
N VAL A 96 -6.48 -12.50 -5.57
CA VAL A 96 -5.26 -13.18 -6.02
C VAL A 96 -4.16 -12.14 -6.14
N ASP A 97 -3.01 -12.48 -5.57
CA ASP A 97 -1.82 -11.65 -5.70
C ASP A 97 -1.25 -11.71 -7.13
N PRO A 98 -1.16 -10.57 -7.85
CA PRO A 98 -0.63 -10.53 -9.21
C PRO A 98 0.84 -10.94 -9.30
N PHE A 99 1.61 -10.88 -8.21
CA PHE A 99 2.99 -11.33 -8.12
C PHE A 99 3.15 -12.78 -8.59
N TRP A 100 2.30 -13.71 -8.15
CA TRP A 100 2.47 -15.13 -8.44
C TRP A 100 2.38 -15.43 -9.94
N ALA A 101 1.45 -14.78 -10.63
CA ALA A 101 1.31 -14.92 -12.07
C ALA A 101 2.51 -14.33 -12.83
N ALA A 102 3.04 -13.18 -12.36
CA ALA A 102 4.23 -12.56 -12.95
C ALA A 102 5.48 -13.42 -12.72
N PHE A 103 5.69 -13.91 -11.50
CA PHE A 103 6.80 -14.78 -11.14
C PHE A 103 6.80 -16.06 -11.99
N GLY A 104 5.66 -16.73 -12.11
CA GLY A 104 5.54 -17.96 -12.90
C GLY A 104 5.91 -17.76 -14.37
N LYS A 105 5.49 -16.63 -14.98
CA LYS A 105 5.86 -16.28 -16.37
C LYS A 105 7.36 -16.03 -16.50
N ALA A 106 7.92 -15.20 -15.63
CA ALA A 106 9.35 -14.87 -15.65
C ALA A 106 10.23 -16.12 -15.47
N ALA A 107 9.85 -17.03 -14.55
CA ALA A 107 10.57 -18.28 -14.33
C ALA A 107 10.56 -19.21 -15.54
N ALA A 108 9.44 -19.26 -16.29
CA ALA A 108 9.32 -20.08 -17.50
C ALA A 108 10.14 -19.51 -18.69
N GLU A 109 10.22 -18.19 -18.81
CA GLU A 109 11.05 -17.52 -19.83
C GLU A 109 12.54 -17.84 -19.64
N VAL A 110 13.02 -17.84 -18.38
CA VAL A 110 14.42 -18.17 -18.06
C VAL A 110 14.78 -19.62 -18.41
N GLN A 111 13.85 -20.57 -18.27
CA GLN A 111 14.08 -21.99 -18.64
C GLN A 111 14.11 -22.25 -20.15
N SER A 112 13.66 -21.28 -20.95
CA SER A 112 13.60 -21.41 -22.42
C SER A 112 14.81 -20.81 -23.15
N THR A 113 15.78 -20.27 -22.39
CA THR A 113 17.07 -19.71 -22.83
C THR A 113 18.24 -20.54 -22.33
#